data_AF-A0A1H2E2I7-F1
#
_entry.id   AF-A0A1H2E2I7-F1
#
_cell.length_a   1.000
_cell.length_b   1.000
_cell.length_c   1.000
_cell.angle_alpha   90.00
_cell.angle_beta   90.00
_cell.angle_gamma   90.00
#
_symmetry.space_group_name_H-M   'P 1'
#
loop_
_entity.id
_entity.type
_entity.pdbx_description
1 polymer ?
#
loop_
_entity_poly.entity_id
_entity_poly.type
_entity_poly.pdbx_seq_one_letter_code
_entity_poly.pdbx_strand_id
1 'polypeptide(L)'
;MVCKDENGQIIENPSIPWNDTYLPKVDWQNLHILKDEAFEPLTITCAQVLQQIGCQHAARERQISIDYPWGLTQEGKSLSSITICQKICSFCDVAADKGYMGGVDEAAIKEHLLCLPSGPDGRKISFELINESPLFNLSRLFELADDLSIELSQINLTLRADYLLKGLKPLESTLKIAAKKNVRILLSSIEFESFDDTILKNLNKGVSRQTNLDAIQAIRSLKPKYPVHFGYLKEEGANHGFICPTPWDNKALSYEINKTISMYRLLLDILPNHSTPLIIYHASGLADWIRQIELKENVEFVRVGTTIGWWQTKDQSLL
;
A
#
# COMPACT_ATOMS: atom_id res chain seq x y z
N MET A 1 -20.56 8.32 21.52
CA MET A 1 -21.96 8.70 21.20
C MET A 1 -22.71 7.40 20.92
N VAL A 2 -23.89 7.21 21.49
CA VAL A 2 -24.63 5.94 21.45
C VAL A 2 -25.92 6.15 20.65
N CYS A 3 -26.15 5.39 19.59
CA CYS A 3 -27.42 5.40 18.85
C CYS A 3 -27.98 3.99 18.70
N LYS A 4 -29.19 3.85 18.17
CA LYS A 4 -29.78 2.54 17.85
C LYS A 4 -29.85 2.35 16.34
N ASP A 5 -29.54 1.16 15.87
CA ASP A 5 -29.73 0.77 14.46
C ASP A 5 -31.21 0.52 14.13
N GLU A 6 -31.50 0.21 12.87
CA GLU A 6 -32.86 -0.09 12.38
C GLU A 6 -33.51 -1.31 13.07
N ASN A 7 -32.71 -2.16 13.70
CA ASN A 7 -33.13 -3.34 14.46
C ASN A 7 -33.18 -3.10 15.98
N GLY A 8 -32.92 -1.87 16.44
CA GLY A 8 -32.90 -1.50 17.84
C GLY A 8 -31.63 -1.90 18.61
N GLN A 9 -30.59 -2.41 17.95
CA GLN A 9 -29.28 -2.66 18.54
C GLN A 9 -28.58 -1.34 18.87
N ILE A 10 -27.95 -1.30 20.03
CA ILE A 10 -27.13 -0.16 20.45
C ILE A 10 -25.84 -0.16 19.63
N ILE A 11 -25.65 0.88 18.82
CA ILE A 11 -24.38 1.19 18.15
C ILE A 11 -23.61 2.15 19.05
N GLU A 12 -22.49 1.68 19.58
CA GLU A 12 -21.47 2.53 20.18
C GLU A 12 -20.55 3.05 19.08
N ASN A 13 -20.38 4.38 19.01
CA ASN A 13 -19.60 5.08 17.98
C ASN A 13 -20.12 4.86 16.54
N PRO A 14 -21.31 5.40 16.20
CA PRO A 14 -21.82 5.32 14.84
C PRO A 14 -20.84 5.94 13.85
N SER A 15 -20.75 5.33 12.66
CA SER A 15 -19.99 5.87 11.55
C SER A 15 -20.43 7.32 11.29
N ILE A 16 -19.48 8.25 11.37
CA ILE A 16 -19.71 9.65 11.04
C ILE A 16 -19.57 9.76 9.53
N PRO A 17 -20.53 10.38 8.82
CA PRO A 17 -20.41 10.60 7.39
C PRO A 17 -19.16 11.43 7.09
N TRP A 18 -18.48 11.07 6.02
CA TRP A 18 -17.28 11.74 5.56
C TRP A 18 -17.56 13.24 5.30
N ASN A 19 -16.65 14.11 5.72
CA ASN A 19 -16.76 15.56 5.51
C ASN A 19 -15.49 16.10 4.84
N ASP A 20 -15.62 16.45 3.56
CA ASP A 20 -14.50 16.92 2.74
C ASP A 20 -13.92 18.27 3.19
N THR A 21 -14.65 19.05 4.00
CA THR A 21 -14.19 20.37 4.47
C THR A 21 -12.97 20.33 5.38
N TYR A 22 -12.59 19.16 5.90
CA TYR A 22 -11.39 19.00 6.71
C TYR A 22 -10.12 18.79 5.90
N LEU A 23 -10.25 18.35 4.63
CA LEU A 23 -9.11 17.98 3.81
C LEU A 23 -8.18 19.16 3.46
N PRO A 24 -8.67 20.36 3.07
CA PRO A 24 -7.82 21.47 2.64
C PRO A 24 -6.88 22.06 3.71
N LYS A 25 -6.93 21.59 4.96
CA LYS A 25 -6.34 22.29 6.13
C LYS A 25 -4.88 21.91 6.43
N VAL A 26 -4.16 21.32 5.48
CA VAL A 26 -2.77 20.88 5.72
C VAL A 26 -1.78 21.99 5.38
N ASP A 27 -1.18 22.59 6.41
CA ASP A 27 -0.05 23.51 6.25
C ASP A 27 1.26 22.84 6.71
N TRP A 28 2.05 22.38 5.74
CA TRP A 28 3.34 21.74 5.98
C TRP A 28 4.39 22.70 6.55
N GLN A 29 4.16 24.01 6.50
CA GLN A 29 5.09 25.01 7.02
C GLN A 29 4.90 25.27 8.53
N ASN A 30 3.85 24.72 9.13
CA ASN A 30 3.52 24.93 10.54
C ASN A 30 3.98 23.76 11.45
N LEU A 31 4.88 22.90 10.97
CA LEU A 31 5.43 21.80 11.76
C LEU A 31 6.68 22.26 12.51
N HIS A 32 6.73 21.98 13.81
CA HIS A 32 7.81 22.39 14.72
C HIS A 32 8.33 21.21 15.53
N ILE A 33 9.61 21.23 15.88
CA ILE A 33 10.26 20.28 16.79
C ILE A 33 10.73 20.99 18.05
N LEU A 34 10.68 20.29 19.18
CA LEU A 34 11.26 20.77 20.43
C LEU A 34 12.75 20.47 20.43
N LYS A 35 13.58 21.50 20.54
CA LYS A 35 15.04 21.39 20.63
C LYS A 35 15.54 22.38 21.66
N ASP A 36 16.33 21.88 22.62
CA ASP A 36 16.95 22.69 23.68
C ASP A 36 15.97 23.67 24.35
N GLU A 37 14.76 23.18 24.66
CA GLU A 37 13.65 23.94 25.30
C GLU A 37 12.93 24.97 24.42
N ALA A 38 13.26 25.09 23.13
CA ALA A 38 12.58 25.95 22.17
C ALA A 38 11.90 25.17 21.03
N PHE A 39 10.81 25.73 20.48
CA PHE A 39 10.22 25.22 19.25
C PHE A 39 10.95 25.81 18.05
N GLU A 40 11.58 24.94 17.26
CA GLU A 40 12.20 25.29 15.98
C GLU A 40 11.33 24.77 14.82
N PRO A 41 11.15 25.54 13.73
CA PRO A 41 10.47 25.05 12.53
C PRO A 41 11.16 23.80 11.96
N LEU A 42 10.37 22.79 11.63
CA LEU A 42 10.85 21.56 11.01
C LEU A 42 10.94 21.75 9.49
N THR A 43 12.14 21.58 8.93
CA THR A 43 12.32 21.60 7.48
C THR A 43 11.72 20.34 6.85
N ILE A 44 10.60 20.52 6.16
CA ILE A 44 9.93 19.45 5.39
C ILE A 44 10.56 19.34 4.00
N THR A 45 11.05 18.15 3.67
CA THR A 45 11.69 17.85 2.38
C THR A 45 10.85 16.94 1.49
N CYS A 46 9.86 16.26 2.08
CA CYS A 46 8.86 15.47 1.39
C CYS A 46 7.52 15.60 2.12
N ALA A 47 6.44 15.77 1.37
CA ALA A 47 5.08 15.94 1.88
C ALA A 47 4.13 14.89 1.29
N GLN A 48 2.83 15.01 1.59
CA GLN A 48 1.79 14.18 0.99
C GLN A 48 0.69 15.06 0.37
N VAL A 49 0.23 14.70 -0.82
CA VAL A 49 -0.92 15.31 -1.50
C VAL A 49 -2.00 14.25 -1.65
N LEU A 50 -3.20 14.54 -1.15
CA LEU A 50 -4.30 13.60 -1.14
C LEU A 50 -5.17 13.78 -2.38
N GLN A 51 -5.23 12.76 -3.25
CA GLN A 51 -6.09 12.77 -4.43
C GLN A 51 -7.23 11.75 -4.32
N GLN A 52 -6.98 10.63 -3.63
CA GLN A 52 -7.98 9.60 -3.40
C GLN A 52 -7.79 8.97 -2.04
N ILE A 53 -8.90 8.63 -1.38
CA ILE A 53 -8.91 7.86 -0.15
C ILE A 53 -9.42 6.46 -0.45
N GLY A 54 -8.75 5.47 0.13
CA GLY A 54 -9.13 4.07 0.02
C GLY A 54 -8.74 3.41 -1.31
N CYS A 55 -8.90 2.10 -1.32
CA CYS A 55 -8.54 1.23 -2.44
C CYS A 55 -9.80 0.76 -3.19
N GLN A 56 -9.83 0.95 -4.52
CA GLN A 56 -10.97 0.50 -5.34
C GLN A 56 -11.15 -1.03 -5.37
N HIS A 57 -10.04 -1.78 -5.26
CA HIS A 57 -10.12 -3.25 -5.12
C HIS A 57 -10.76 -3.64 -3.79
N ALA A 58 -10.60 -2.80 -2.76
CA ALA A 58 -10.98 -3.11 -1.40
C ALA A 58 -12.46 -2.93 -1.07
N ALA A 59 -13.24 -2.21 -1.88
CA ALA A 59 -14.66 -1.96 -1.61
C ALA A 59 -15.59 -3.17 -1.85
N ARG A 60 -15.10 -4.26 -2.44
CA ARG A 60 -15.92 -5.41 -2.82
C ARG A 60 -15.84 -6.50 -1.77
N GLU A 61 -16.97 -6.77 -1.12
CA GLU A 61 -17.10 -7.91 -0.22
C GLU A 61 -17.12 -9.21 -1.03
N ARG A 62 -16.32 -10.18 -0.59
CA ARG A 62 -16.22 -11.50 -1.21
C ARG A 62 -15.97 -12.55 -0.15
N GLN A 63 -16.53 -13.73 -0.41
CA GLN A 63 -16.17 -14.93 0.32
C GLN A 63 -14.85 -15.46 -0.26
N ILE A 64 -13.84 -15.63 0.58
CA ILE A 64 -12.53 -16.12 0.19
C ILE A 64 -12.11 -17.30 1.05
N SER A 65 -11.35 -18.21 0.46
CA SER A 65 -10.79 -19.38 1.12
C SER A 65 -9.29 -19.17 1.31
N ILE A 66 -8.87 -19.03 2.57
CA ILE A 66 -7.46 -18.84 2.95
C ILE A 66 -6.93 -20.15 3.52
N ASP A 67 -5.79 -20.58 3.01
CA ASP A 67 -5.17 -21.84 3.39
C ASP A 67 -4.68 -21.81 4.85
N TYR A 68 -4.58 -22.97 5.50
CA TYR A 68 -4.04 -23.08 6.85
C TYR A 68 -2.56 -22.65 6.94
N PRO A 69 -2.08 -22.18 8.11
CA PRO A 69 -0.66 -21.97 8.35
C PRO A 69 0.11 -23.27 8.14
N TRP A 70 1.26 -23.19 7.48
CA TRP A 70 2.06 -24.36 7.15
C TRP A 70 2.40 -25.21 8.39
N GLY A 71 2.80 -24.56 9.49
CA GLY A 71 3.16 -25.25 10.74
C GLY A 71 2.04 -26.08 11.37
N LEU A 72 0.78 -25.81 11.02
CA LEU A 72 -0.39 -26.55 11.52
C LEU A 72 -0.93 -27.58 10.51
N THR A 73 -0.33 -27.67 9.32
CA THR A 73 -0.71 -28.70 8.34
C THR A 73 -0.12 -30.06 8.74
N GLN A 74 -0.99 -31.06 8.96
CA GLN A 74 -0.55 -32.42 9.27
C GLN A 74 -0.24 -33.20 7.99
N GLU A 75 0.87 -33.95 7.99
CA GLU A 75 1.22 -34.85 6.89
C GLU A 75 0.08 -35.84 6.60
N GLY A 76 -0.32 -35.94 5.33
CA GLY A 76 -1.34 -36.90 4.88
C GLY A 76 -2.81 -36.46 5.00
N LYS A 77 -3.10 -35.26 5.54
CA LYS A 77 -4.43 -34.64 5.46
C LYS A 77 -4.52 -33.68 4.28
N SER A 78 -5.69 -33.55 3.67
CA SER A 78 -5.91 -32.55 2.63
C SER A 78 -5.64 -31.16 3.17
N LEU A 79 -5.00 -30.29 2.39
CA LEU A 79 -4.87 -28.85 2.69
C LEU A 79 -6.24 -28.30 3.11
N SER A 80 -6.37 -28.02 4.39
CA SER A 80 -7.55 -27.39 4.94
C SER A 80 -7.48 -25.89 4.67
N SER A 81 -8.65 -25.28 4.47
CA SER A 81 -8.78 -23.85 4.35
C SER A 81 -9.89 -23.34 5.27
N ILE A 82 -9.79 -22.07 5.62
CA ILE A 82 -10.82 -21.35 6.34
C ILE A 82 -11.47 -20.39 5.35
N THR A 83 -12.79 -20.42 5.33
CA THR A 83 -13.57 -19.48 4.53
C THR A 83 -13.96 -18.29 5.39
N ILE A 84 -13.62 -17.09 4.93
CA ILE A 84 -14.01 -15.83 5.55
C ILE A 84 -14.77 -14.97 4.54
N CYS A 85 -15.71 -14.16 5.04
CA CYS A 85 -16.30 -13.08 4.26
C CYS A 85 -15.51 -11.81 4.57
N GLN A 86 -14.94 -11.18 3.56
CA GLN A 86 -14.25 -9.92 3.78
C GLN A 86 -14.31 -9.02 2.55
N LYS A 87 -14.29 -7.71 2.82
CA LYS A 87 -13.88 -6.69 1.86
C LYS A 87 -12.34 -6.74 1.81
N ILE A 88 -11.66 -6.07 0.86
CA ILE A 88 -10.20 -5.81 0.97
C ILE A 88 -9.25 -6.97 0.56
N CYS A 89 -7.95 -6.69 0.51
CA CYS A 89 -6.87 -7.66 0.73
C CYS A 89 -6.94 -8.18 2.17
N SER A 90 -6.71 -9.48 2.39
CA SER A 90 -6.95 -10.13 3.70
C SER A 90 -6.13 -9.55 4.85
N PHE A 91 -4.96 -9.00 4.56
CA PHE A 91 -4.01 -8.48 5.55
C PHE A 91 -4.19 -6.99 5.88
N CYS A 92 -4.97 -6.26 5.08
CA CYS A 92 -5.02 -4.81 5.14
C CYS A 92 -6.18 -4.33 6.02
N ASP A 93 -5.87 -3.51 7.01
CA ASP A 93 -6.83 -2.88 7.93
C ASP A 93 -7.41 -1.57 7.36
N VAL A 94 -6.74 -0.96 6.38
CA VAL A 94 -7.08 0.35 5.80
C VAL A 94 -8.52 0.44 5.35
N ALA A 95 -9.10 -0.59 4.73
CA ALA A 95 -10.48 -0.48 4.27
C ALA A 95 -11.53 -0.93 5.30
N ALA A 96 -11.11 -1.50 6.45
CA ALA A 96 -11.96 -1.66 7.62
C ALA A 96 -11.99 -0.34 8.43
N ASP A 97 -10.83 0.32 8.53
CA ASP A 97 -10.64 1.55 9.31
C ASP A 97 -11.03 2.82 8.54
N LYS A 98 -10.55 2.98 7.30
CA LYS A 98 -10.80 4.20 6.52
C LYS A 98 -12.19 4.23 5.90
N GLY A 99 -12.80 3.07 5.62
CA GLY A 99 -14.22 2.86 5.23
C GLY A 99 -14.74 3.63 3.99
N TYR A 100 -14.05 4.68 3.56
CA TYR A 100 -14.39 5.62 2.51
C TYR A 100 -13.53 5.34 1.29
N MET A 101 -14.21 5.32 0.15
CA MET A 101 -13.61 5.19 -1.16
C MET A 101 -14.11 6.36 -2.00
N GLY A 102 -13.23 7.31 -2.30
CA GLY A 102 -13.62 8.50 -3.05
C GLY A 102 -12.43 9.31 -3.50
N GLY A 103 -12.62 9.98 -4.64
CA GLY A 103 -11.73 11.07 -5.05
C GLY A 103 -11.94 12.27 -4.13
N VAL A 104 -10.86 13.02 -3.93
CA VAL A 104 -10.92 14.32 -3.25
C VAL A 104 -11.26 15.40 -4.27
N ASP A 105 -12.01 16.42 -3.85
CA ASP A 105 -12.36 17.55 -4.71
C ASP A 105 -11.10 18.26 -5.25
N GLU A 106 -11.15 18.71 -6.51
CA GLU A 106 -10.04 19.41 -7.15
C GLU A 106 -9.64 20.67 -6.38
N ALA A 107 -10.60 21.36 -5.77
CA ALA A 107 -10.33 22.52 -4.93
C ALA A 107 -9.39 22.17 -3.76
N ALA A 108 -9.65 21.05 -3.08
CA ALA A 108 -8.78 20.59 -1.99
C ALA A 108 -7.39 20.16 -2.50
N ILE A 109 -7.31 19.50 -3.67
CA ILE A 109 -6.01 19.17 -4.28
C ILE A 109 -5.20 20.44 -4.58
N LYS A 110 -5.85 21.47 -5.13
CA LYS A 110 -5.22 22.78 -5.40
C LYS A 110 -4.67 23.41 -4.12
N GLU A 111 -5.45 23.42 -3.04
CA GLU A 111 -5.01 23.92 -1.73
C GLU A 111 -3.79 23.13 -1.21
N HIS A 112 -3.81 21.79 -1.28
CA HIS A 112 -2.66 20.97 -0.87
C HIS A 112 -1.39 21.31 -1.66
N LEU A 113 -1.51 21.51 -2.98
CA LEU A 113 -0.40 21.88 -3.84
C LEU A 113 0.16 23.28 -3.50
N LEU A 114 -0.72 24.25 -3.19
CA LEU A 114 -0.32 25.59 -2.76
C LEU A 114 0.45 25.55 -1.43
N CYS A 115 -0.02 24.73 -0.48
CA CYS A 115 0.58 24.57 0.84
C CYS A 115 1.89 23.76 0.86
N LEU A 116 2.29 23.15 -0.26
CA LEU A 116 3.62 22.54 -0.35
C LEU A 116 4.72 23.60 -0.16
N PRO A 117 5.72 23.37 0.69
CA PRO A 117 6.89 24.23 0.77
C PRO A 117 7.63 24.31 -0.56
N SER A 118 8.30 25.43 -0.81
CA SER A 118 9.28 25.51 -1.91
C SER A 118 10.62 24.92 -1.47
N GLY A 119 11.24 24.17 -2.36
CA GLY A 119 12.61 23.69 -2.23
C GLY A 119 13.64 24.78 -2.56
N PRO A 120 14.93 24.46 -2.45
CA PRO A 120 16.02 25.42 -2.67
C PRO A 120 16.09 26.00 -4.10
N ASP A 121 15.54 25.29 -5.08
CA ASP A 121 15.48 25.70 -6.49
C ASP A 121 14.19 26.48 -6.83
N GLY A 122 13.38 26.82 -5.83
CA GLY A 122 12.13 27.57 -5.98
C GLY A 122 10.92 26.71 -6.33
N ARG A 123 11.12 25.47 -6.80
CA ARG A 123 10.05 24.53 -7.13
C ARG A 123 9.44 23.94 -5.85
N LYS A 124 8.20 23.46 -5.89
CA LYS A 124 7.60 22.75 -4.76
C LYS A 124 8.41 21.50 -4.43
N ILE A 125 8.58 21.22 -3.14
CA ILE A 125 9.27 20.00 -2.67
C ILE A 125 8.61 18.73 -3.22
N SER A 126 9.32 17.61 -3.15
CA SER A 126 8.76 16.31 -3.52
C SER A 126 7.56 15.95 -2.64
N PHE A 127 6.62 15.18 -3.16
CA PHE A 127 5.49 14.68 -2.38
C PHE A 127 5.02 13.32 -2.85
N GLU A 128 4.48 12.54 -1.92
CA GLU A 128 3.72 11.33 -2.21
C GLU A 128 2.29 11.67 -2.58
N LEU A 129 1.84 11.19 -3.74
CA LEU A 129 0.46 11.28 -4.16
C LEU A 129 -0.31 10.11 -3.54
N ILE A 130 -1.18 10.40 -2.59
CA ILE A 130 -2.05 9.41 -1.97
C ILE A 130 -3.19 9.09 -2.93
N ASN A 131 -2.97 8.05 -3.73
CA ASN A 131 -3.91 7.40 -4.64
C ASN A 131 -3.29 6.10 -5.16
N GLU A 132 -3.94 4.95 -4.95
CA GLU A 132 -3.41 3.66 -5.44
C GLU A 132 -3.52 3.46 -6.96
N SER A 133 -4.31 4.28 -7.66
CA SER A 133 -4.48 4.25 -9.12
C SER A 133 -4.21 5.63 -9.76
N PRO A 134 -3.03 6.22 -9.52
CA PRO A 134 -2.79 7.64 -9.84
C PRO A 134 -2.68 7.89 -11.35
N LEU A 135 -2.33 6.87 -12.13
CA LEU A 135 -1.86 7.02 -13.51
C LEU A 135 -2.91 7.60 -14.47
N PHE A 136 -4.19 7.35 -14.24
CA PHE A 136 -5.27 7.84 -15.11
C PHE A 136 -5.52 9.35 -14.97
N ASN A 137 -5.22 9.91 -13.79
CA ASN A 137 -5.45 11.33 -13.48
C ASN A 137 -4.14 12.09 -13.23
N LEU A 138 -2.98 11.47 -13.50
CA LEU A 138 -1.70 12.07 -13.20
C LEU A 138 -1.41 13.30 -14.07
N SER A 139 -1.83 13.29 -15.34
CA SER A 139 -1.70 14.46 -16.23
C SER A 139 -2.51 15.67 -15.71
N ARG A 140 -3.69 15.42 -15.12
CA ARG A 140 -4.52 16.47 -14.52
C ARG A 140 -3.77 17.20 -13.41
N LEU A 141 -2.92 16.52 -12.65
CA LEU A 141 -2.10 17.15 -11.61
C LEU A 141 -1.14 18.21 -12.17
N PHE A 142 -0.59 17.98 -13.37
CA PHE A 142 0.24 18.97 -14.06
C PHE A 142 -0.57 20.18 -14.52
N GLU A 143 -1.79 19.97 -15.00
CA GLU A 143 -2.70 21.07 -15.38
C GLU A 143 -3.08 21.91 -14.16
N LEU A 144 -3.37 21.27 -13.02
CA LEU A 144 -3.65 21.97 -11.77
C LEU A 144 -2.44 22.79 -11.29
N ALA A 145 -1.22 22.26 -11.44
CA ALA A 145 -0.01 23.00 -11.13
C ALA A 145 0.19 24.22 -12.04
N ASP A 146 -0.10 24.09 -13.33
CA ASP A 146 -0.04 25.18 -14.31
C ASP A 146 -1.08 26.27 -14.00
N ASP A 147 -2.32 25.89 -13.69
CA ASP A 147 -3.40 26.80 -13.26
C ASP A 147 -2.97 27.66 -12.05
N LEU A 148 -2.21 27.06 -11.14
CA LEU A 148 -1.71 27.70 -9.92
C LEU A 148 -0.38 28.42 -10.11
N SER A 149 0.21 28.39 -11.31
CA SER A 149 1.54 28.94 -11.60
C SER A 149 2.62 28.43 -10.64
N ILE A 150 2.56 27.14 -10.27
CA ILE A 150 3.57 26.48 -9.44
C ILE A 150 4.41 25.50 -10.28
N GLU A 151 5.68 25.39 -9.92
CA GLU A 151 6.58 24.41 -10.54
C GLU A 151 6.76 23.21 -9.62
N LEU A 152 6.59 22.00 -10.14
CA LEU A 152 6.79 20.76 -9.39
C LEU A 152 8.23 20.25 -9.55
N SER A 153 8.79 19.65 -8.51
CA SER A 153 10.10 18.99 -8.60
C SER A 153 9.98 17.49 -8.85
N GLN A 154 9.22 16.78 -8.00
CA GLN A 154 9.05 15.33 -8.06
C GLN A 154 7.70 14.89 -7.49
N ILE A 155 7.09 13.90 -8.14
CA ILE A 155 5.87 13.22 -7.68
C ILE A 155 6.21 11.76 -7.37
N ASN A 156 5.97 11.34 -6.13
CA ASN A 156 6.17 9.96 -5.66
C ASN A 156 4.83 9.21 -5.73
N LEU A 157 4.84 8.04 -6.36
CA LEU A 157 3.65 7.23 -6.60
C LEU A 157 3.74 5.91 -5.85
N THR A 158 2.71 5.64 -5.06
CA THR A 158 2.45 4.34 -4.44
C THR A 158 1.26 3.70 -5.13
N LEU A 159 1.44 2.53 -5.76
CA LEU A 159 0.40 1.90 -6.57
C LEU A 159 0.50 0.38 -6.63
N ARG A 160 -0.55 -0.24 -7.16
CA ARG A 160 -0.61 -1.69 -7.40
C ARG A 160 -0.02 -2.07 -8.76
N ALA A 161 0.54 -3.27 -8.84
CA ALA A 161 1.11 -3.81 -10.08
C ALA A 161 0.07 -3.90 -11.22
N ASP A 162 -1.17 -4.31 -10.93
CA ASP A 162 -2.21 -4.41 -11.96
C ASP A 162 -2.71 -3.04 -12.45
N TYR A 163 -2.72 -2.03 -11.58
CA TYR A 163 -3.04 -0.66 -11.96
C TYR A 163 -1.93 0.02 -12.75
N LEU A 164 -0.66 -0.32 -12.47
CA LEU A 164 0.46 0.08 -13.32
C LEU A 164 0.26 -0.41 -14.76
N LEU A 165 -0.02 -1.71 -14.93
CA LEU A 165 -0.21 -2.31 -16.25
C LEU A 165 -1.40 -1.68 -17.01
N LYS A 166 -2.53 -1.48 -16.34
CA LYS A 166 -3.70 -0.80 -16.93
C LYS A 166 -3.40 0.66 -17.30
N GLY A 167 -2.53 1.33 -16.54
CA GLY A 167 -2.17 2.74 -16.68
C GLY A 167 -0.92 3.03 -17.52
N LEU A 168 -0.32 2.04 -18.20
CA LEU A 168 0.95 2.24 -18.93
C LEU A 168 0.90 3.34 -20.00
N LYS A 169 -0.18 3.39 -20.80
CA LYS A 169 -0.34 4.41 -21.84
C LYS A 169 -0.52 5.82 -21.25
N PRO A 170 -1.39 6.04 -20.24
CA PRO A 170 -1.42 7.29 -19.48
C PRO A 170 -0.08 7.68 -18.87
N LEU A 171 0.64 6.72 -18.26
CA LEU A 171 1.95 6.96 -17.66
C LEU A 171 2.97 7.42 -18.70
N GLU A 172 3.10 6.73 -19.85
CA GLU A 172 4.04 7.12 -20.91
C GLU A 172 3.70 8.50 -21.48
N SER A 173 2.42 8.84 -21.57
CA SER A 173 1.98 10.18 -22.01
C SER A 173 2.35 11.25 -20.97
N THR A 174 2.15 10.96 -19.69
CA THR A 174 2.49 11.86 -18.59
C THR A 174 4.00 12.04 -18.43
N LEU A 175 4.80 10.99 -18.67
CA LEU A 175 6.26 11.06 -18.67
C LEU A 175 6.80 12.02 -19.74
N LYS A 176 6.14 12.14 -20.89
CA LYS A 176 6.48 13.15 -21.91
C LYS A 176 6.24 14.57 -21.40
N ILE A 177 5.17 14.79 -20.64
CA ILE A 177 4.87 16.08 -20.01
C ILE A 177 5.91 16.38 -18.93
N ALA A 178 6.17 15.41 -18.05
CA ALA A 178 7.14 15.50 -16.97
C ALA A 178 8.55 15.83 -17.51
N ALA A 179 8.97 15.19 -18.60
CA ALA A 179 10.24 15.49 -19.26
C ALA A 179 10.32 16.92 -19.81
N LYS A 180 9.25 17.44 -20.41
CA LYS A 180 9.20 18.83 -20.90
C LYS A 180 9.25 19.86 -19.78
N LYS A 181 8.66 19.53 -18.63
CA LYS A 181 8.58 20.39 -17.45
C LYS A 181 9.71 20.13 -16.44
N ASN A 182 10.66 19.25 -16.77
CA ASN A 182 11.76 18.83 -15.87
C ASN A 182 11.28 18.34 -14.49
N VAL A 183 10.15 17.62 -14.45
CA VAL A 183 9.57 17.02 -13.25
C VAL A 183 9.91 15.53 -13.22
N ARG A 184 10.29 15.01 -12.06
CA ARG A 184 10.53 13.58 -11.87
C ARG A 184 9.27 12.86 -11.39
N ILE A 185 8.99 11.69 -11.95
CA ILE A 185 7.98 10.75 -11.45
C ILE A 185 8.73 9.55 -10.89
N LEU A 186 8.61 9.33 -9.58
CA LEU A 186 9.19 8.19 -8.88
C LEU A 186 8.08 7.19 -8.55
N LEU A 187 8.20 5.95 -9.02
CA LEU A 187 7.40 4.85 -8.48
C LEU A 187 8.00 4.48 -7.12
N SER A 188 7.62 5.22 -6.07
CA SER A 188 8.20 5.09 -4.73
C SER A 188 7.87 3.74 -4.13
N SER A 189 6.67 3.22 -4.38
CA SER A 189 6.30 1.87 -3.97
C SER A 189 5.35 1.24 -4.97
N ILE A 190 5.68 0.01 -5.36
CA ILE A 190 4.77 -0.88 -6.06
C ILE A 190 4.58 -2.03 -5.11
N GLU A 191 3.34 -2.27 -4.71
CA GLU A 191 3.05 -3.27 -3.71
C GLU A 191 2.92 -4.65 -4.37
N PHE A 192 4.04 -5.35 -4.58
CA PHE A 192 4.03 -6.68 -5.19
C PHE A 192 3.54 -7.76 -4.21
N GLU A 193 3.87 -7.61 -2.91
CA GLU A 193 3.66 -8.52 -1.79
C GLU A 193 4.34 -9.87 -1.89
N SER A 194 4.22 -10.58 -3.01
CA SER A 194 4.86 -11.87 -3.19
C SER A 194 5.08 -12.19 -4.67
N PHE A 195 5.92 -13.17 -4.91
CA PHE A 195 6.17 -13.77 -6.23
C PHE A 195 5.74 -15.25 -6.23
N ASP A 196 4.76 -15.60 -5.40
CA ASP A 196 4.11 -16.91 -5.36
C ASP A 196 2.58 -16.76 -5.39
N ASP A 197 1.93 -17.52 -6.27
CA ASP A 197 0.47 -17.41 -6.48
C ASP A 197 -0.36 -17.94 -5.30
N THR A 198 0.19 -18.85 -4.50
CA THR A 198 -0.48 -19.37 -3.29
C THR A 198 -0.55 -18.28 -2.23
N ILE A 199 0.58 -17.59 -1.99
CA ILE A 199 0.61 -16.45 -1.07
C ILE A 199 -0.30 -15.33 -1.58
N LEU A 200 -0.21 -14.94 -2.86
CA LEU A 200 -1.03 -13.86 -3.41
C LEU A 200 -2.54 -14.16 -3.35
N LYS A 201 -2.93 -15.43 -3.54
CA LYS A 201 -4.30 -15.91 -3.31
C LYS A 201 -4.71 -15.70 -1.85
N ASN A 202 -3.90 -16.12 -0.90
CA ASN A 202 -4.20 -16.00 0.54
C ASN A 202 -4.26 -14.53 1.01
N LEU A 203 -3.44 -13.66 0.41
CA LEU A 203 -3.50 -12.20 0.63
C LEU A 203 -4.72 -11.55 -0.04
N ASN A 204 -5.46 -12.28 -0.88
CA ASN A 204 -6.61 -11.81 -1.65
C ASN A 204 -6.36 -10.51 -2.44
N LYS A 205 -5.14 -10.34 -2.94
CA LYS A 205 -4.76 -9.11 -3.65
C LYS A 205 -5.35 -9.05 -5.05
N GLY A 206 -5.80 -10.18 -5.62
CA GLY A 206 -6.35 -10.24 -6.97
C GLY A 206 -5.31 -10.03 -8.08
N VAL A 207 -4.04 -10.25 -7.76
CA VAL A 207 -2.91 -10.22 -8.69
C VAL A 207 -2.20 -11.57 -8.65
N SER A 208 -1.55 -11.94 -9.75
CA SER A 208 -0.72 -13.14 -9.82
C SER A 208 0.77 -12.78 -9.85
N ARG A 209 1.63 -13.78 -9.64
CA ARG A 209 3.07 -13.69 -9.88
C ARG A 209 3.34 -13.14 -11.28
N GLN A 210 2.60 -13.61 -12.29
CA GLN A 210 2.77 -13.14 -13.66
C GLN A 210 2.45 -11.65 -13.78
N THR A 211 1.36 -11.16 -13.17
CA THR A 211 1.03 -9.73 -13.15
C THR A 211 2.17 -8.90 -12.55
N ASN A 212 2.79 -9.36 -11.46
CA ASN A 212 3.92 -8.69 -10.84
C ASN A 212 5.16 -8.66 -11.76
N LEU A 213 5.48 -9.79 -12.41
CA LEU A 213 6.60 -9.89 -13.35
C LEU A 213 6.39 -9.02 -14.61
N ASP A 214 5.18 -8.98 -15.15
CA ASP A 214 4.82 -8.14 -16.30
C ASP A 214 4.97 -6.65 -15.95
N ALA A 215 4.56 -6.25 -14.75
CA ALA A 215 4.74 -4.89 -14.26
C ALA A 215 6.24 -4.52 -14.16
N ILE A 216 7.07 -5.43 -13.65
CA ILE A 216 8.54 -5.25 -13.58
C ILE A 216 9.16 -5.14 -14.97
N GLN A 217 8.71 -5.96 -15.92
CA GLN A 217 9.16 -5.88 -17.31
C GLN A 217 8.80 -4.52 -17.93
N ALA A 218 7.60 -4.01 -17.66
CA ALA A 218 7.15 -2.74 -18.18
C ALA A 218 7.96 -1.55 -17.64
N ILE A 219 8.21 -1.49 -16.33
CA ILE A 219 9.02 -0.40 -15.73
C ILE A 219 10.48 -0.44 -16.23
N ARG A 220 11.07 -1.64 -16.35
CA ARG A 220 12.41 -1.82 -16.91
C ARG A 220 12.49 -1.36 -18.36
N SER A 221 11.42 -1.53 -19.13
CA SER A 221 11.33 -1.09 -20.52
C SER A 221 11.12 0.42 -20.66
N LEU A 222 10.49 1.07 -19.68
CA LEU A 222 10.26 2.52 -19.66
C LEU A 222 11.50 3.30 -19.18
N LYS A 223 12.25 2.77 -18.22
CA LYS A 223 13.41 3.47 -17.62
C LYS A 223 14.44 3.99 -18.63
N PRO A 224 14.91 3.21 -19.62
CA PRO A 224 15.85 3.71 -20.63
C PRO A 224 15.30 4.85 -21.49
N LYS A 225 13.97 4.93 -21.66
CA LYS A 225 13.32 6.01 -22.43
C LYS A 225 13.26 7.33 -21.67
N TYR A 226 13.21 7.27 -20.34
CA TYR A 226 13.10 8.45 -19.45
C TYR A 226 14.07 8.36 -18.26
N PRO A 227 15.40 8.29 -18.50
CA PRO A 227 16.37 7.90 -17.47
C PRO A 227 16.43 8.85 -16.27
N VAL A 228 16.18 10.14 -16.48
CA VAL A 228 16.20 11.18 -15.43
C VAL A 228 14.83 11.43 -14.81
N HIS A 229 13.76 11.24 -15.60
CA HIS A 229 12.41 11.68 -15.23
C HIS A 229 11.52 10.54 -14.72
N PHE A 230 11.94 9.30 -14.88
CA PHE A 230 11.24 8.12 -14.36
C PHE A 230 12.15 7.36 -13.40
N GLY A 231 11.77 7.32 -12.12
CA GLY A 231 12.48 6.56 -11.09
C GLY A 231 11.69 5.33 -10.64
N TYR A 232 12.41 4.26 -10.32
CA TYR A 232 11.84 3.08 -9.63
C TYR A 232 12.92 2.29 -8.86
N LEU A 233 14.21 2.63 -9.00
CA LEU A 233 15.28 1.88 -8.38
C LEU A 233 15.38 2.20 -6.88
N LYS A 234 15.90 1.25 -6.10
CA LYS A 234 16.22 1.47 -4.68
C LYS A 234 17.13 2.66 -4.43
N GLU A 235 18.18 2.78 -5.24
CA GLU A 235 19.13 3.90 -5.18
C GLU A 235 18.49 5.26 -5.52
N GLU A 236 17.30 5.24 -6.13
CA GLU A 236 16.48 6.42 -6.40
C GLU A 236 15.48 6.74 -5.28
N GLY A 237 15.47 5.93 -4.21
CA GLY A 237 14.57 6.07 -3.08
C GLY A 237 13.30 5.23 -3.16
N ALA A 238 13.18 4.32 -4.14
CA ALA A 238 12.05 3.40 -4.20
C ALA A 238 12.17 2.27 -3.15
N ASN A 239 11.04 1.91 -2.56
CA ASN A 239 10.88 0.82 -1.62
C ASN A 239 9.60 0.05 -1.95
N HIS A 240 9.71 -0.93 -2.84
CA HIS A 240 8.57 -1.71 -3.30
C HIS A 240 8.16 -2.78 -2.27
N GLY A 241 6.86 -3.03 -2.16
CA GLY A 241 6.30 -3.95 -1.16
C GLY A 241 6.61 -5.41 -1.47
N PHE A 242 7.21 -6.09 -0.48
CA PHE A 242 7.43 -7.53 -0.48
C PHE A 242 7.26 -8.08 0.94
N ILE A 243 6.31 -9.00 1.10
CA ILE A 243 5.92 -9.60 2.38
C ILE A 243 6.58 -10.97 2.49
N CYS A 244 7.50 -11.09 3.42
CA CYS A 244 8.16 -12.34 3.80
C CYS A 244 8.81 -12.17 5.19
N PRO A 245 8.66 -13.13 6.12
CA PRO A 245 7.93 -14.38 5.96
C PRO A 245 6.40 -14.25 6.09
N THR A 246 5.69 -15.30 5.70
CA THR A 246 4.24 -15.49 5.81
C THR A 246 3.89 -16.78 6.56
N PRO A 247 2.67 -16.93 7.11
CA PRO A 247 2.22 -18.17 7.75
C PRO A 247 2.22 -19.40 6.85
N TRP A 248 2.27 -19.19 5.53
CA TRP A 248 2.20 -20.25 4.52
C TRP A 248 3.58 -20.67 4.00
N ASP A 249 4.64 -20.02 4.46
CA ASP A 249 5.98 -20.31 4.00
C ASP A 249 6.44 -21.70 4.42
N ASN A 250 7.06 -22.41 3.47
CA ASN A 250 7.72 -23.68 3.68
C ASN A 250 8.96 -23.77 2.78
N LYS A 251 9.83 -24.76 3.00
CA LYS A 251 11.09 -24.90 2.24
C LYS A 251 10.90 -24.91 0.72
N ALA A 252 9.86 -25.59 0.21
CA ALA A 252 9.61 -25.68 -1.23
C ALA A 252 9.12 -24.34 -1.79
N LEU A 253 8.18 -23.68 -1.10
CA LEU A 253 7.66 -22.38 -1.49
C LEU A 253 8.76 -21.30 -1.44
N SER A 254 9.56 -21.26 -0.37
CA SER A 254 10.70 -20.36 -0.25
C SER A 254 11.73 -20.60 -1.35
N TYR A 255 11.96 -21.87 -1.75
CA TYR A 255 12.85 -22.19 -2.86
C TYR A 255 12.35 -21.61 -4.18
N GLU A 256 11.06 -21.78 -4.51
CA GLU A 256 10.50 -21.26 -5.77
C GLU A 256 10.42 -19.72 -5.81
N ILE A 257 10.14 -19.07 -4.67
CA ILE A 257 10.26 -17.61 -4.56
C ILE A 257 11.70 -17.18 -4.82
N ASN A 258 12.68 -17.76 -4.13
CA ASN A 258 14.09 -17.41 -4.28
C ASN A 258 14.59 -17.65 -5.71
N LYS A 259 14.17 -18.75 -6.35
CA LYS A 259 14.45 -19.03 -7.76
C LYS A 259 13.89 -17.94 -8.67
N THR A 260 12.65 -17.49 -8.44
CA THR A 260 12.06 -16.36 -9.18
C THR A 260 12.86 -15.09 -8.97
N ILE A 261 13.19 -14.77 -7.72
CA ILE A 261 14.00 -13.59 -7.36
C ILE A 261 15.35 -13.60 -8.08
N SER A 262 16.05 -14.73 -8.07
CA SER A 262 17.34 -14.88 -8.75
C SER A 262 17.21 -14.79 -10.27
N MET A 263 16.27 -15.52 -10.86
CA MET A 263 16.05 -15.57 -12.32
C MET A 263 15.75 -14.19 -12.90
N TYR A 264 14.92 -13.39 -12.20
CA TYR A 264 14.55 -12.05 -12.65
C TYR A 264 15.43 -10.94 -12.05
N ARG A 265 16.46 -11.29 -11.28
CA ARG A 265 17.42 -10.40 -10.62
C ARG A 265 16.75 -9.32 -9.75
N LEU A 266 15.67 -9.68 -9.07
CA LEU A 266 14.80 -8.73 -8.38
C LEU A 266 15.50 -8.01 -7.21
N LEU A 267 16.54 -8.62 -6.62
CA LEU A 267 17.35 -7.99 -5.56
C LEU A 267 18.13 -6.76 -6.02
N LEU A 268 18.35 -6.58 -7.33
CA LEU A 268 19.14 -5.47 -7.83
C LEU A 268 18.37 -4.16 -7.86
N ASP A 269 17.11 -4.20 -8.29
CA ASP A 269 16.32 -3.01 -8.58
C ASP A 269 14.95 -2.99 -7.89
N ILE A 270 14.33 -4.15 -7.64
CA ILE A 270 12.95 -4.23 -7.16
C ILE A 270 12.85 -4.43 -5.64
N LEU A 271 13.45 -5.49 -5.13
CA LEU A 271 13.21 -5.92 -3.76
C LEU A 271 13.95 -5.06 -2.75
N PRO A 272 13.30 -4.73 -1.62
CA PRO A 272 13.93 -3.99 -0.54
C PRO A 272 15.11 -4.76 0.06
N ASN A 273 15.95 -4.07 0.83
CA ASN A 273 17.10 -4.69 1.51
C ASN A 273 16.66 -5.71 2.58
N HIS A 274 15.48 -5.50 3.15
CA HIS A 274 14.85 -6.39 4.13
C HIS A 274 13.39 -6.59 3.75
N SER A 275 12.89 -7.82 3.83
CA SER A 275 11.48 -8.11 3.65
C SER A 275 10.68 -7.70 4.88
N THR A 276 9.39 -7.42 4.68
CA THR A 276 8.48 -7.13 5.78
C THR A 276 7.75 -8.43 6.17
N PRO A 277 7.83 -8.91 7.42
CA PRO A 277 7.02 -10.05 7.83
C PRO A 277 5.53 -9.71 7.70
N LEU A 278 4.70 -10.71 7.38
CA LEU A 278 3.25 -10.50 7.42
C LEU A 278 2.83 -10.18 8.85
N ILE A 279 2.20 -9.02 9.06
CA ILE A 279 1.63 -8.62 10.35
C ILE A 279 0.11 -8.78 10.26
N ILE A 280 -0.48 -9.53 11.19
CA ILE A 280 -1.93 -9.69 11.28
C ILE A 280 -2.46 -8.68 12.27
N TYR A 281 -3.18 -7.66 11.78
CA TYR A 281 -3.87 -6.69 12.61
C TYR A 281 -5.26 -7.19 13.00
N HIS A 282 -5.71 -6.87 14.22
CA HIS A 282 -7.02 -7.31 14.72
C HIS A 282 -8.22 -6.88 13.87
N ALA A 283 -8.08 -5.80 13.10
CA ALA A 283 -9.09 -5.25 12.20
C ALA A 283 -9.00 -5.79 10.76
N SER A 284 -8.06 -6.69 10.46
CA SER A 284 -7.89 -7.30 9.14
C SER A 284 -8.70 -8.59 8.99
N GLY A 285 -9.01 -9.00 7.76
CA GLY A 285 -9.65 -10.29 7.48
C GLY A 285 -8.81 -11.49 7.96
N LEU A 286 -7.47 -11.36 7.99
CA LEU A 286 -6.59 -12.36 8.55
C LEU A 286 -6.79 -12.57 10.06
N ALA A 287 -7.30 -11.57 10.80
CA ALA A 287 -7.64 -11.77 12.20
C ALA A 287 -8.85 -12.71 12.36
N ASP A 288 -9.84 -12.64 11.46
CA ASP A 288 -10.97 -13.57 11.50
C ASP A 288 -10.55 -14.98 11.08
N TRP A 289 -9.66 -15.06 10.08
CA TRP A 289 -9.03 -16.31 9.66
C TRP A 289 -8.30 -17.00 10.82
N ILE A 290 -7.41 -16.28 11.53
CA ILE A 290 -6.60 -16.88 12.58
C ILE A 290 -7.43 -17.25 13.81
N ARG A 291 -8.47 -16.46 14.17
CA ARG A 291 -9.42 -16.80 15.24
C ARG A 291 -10.19 -18.09 14.95
N GLN A 292 -10.57 -18.32 13.69
CA GLN A 292 -11.23 -19.58 13.32
C GLN A 292 -10.29 -20.78 13.44
N ILE A 293 -8.99 -20.61 13.18
CA ILE A 293 -7.99 -21.66 13.40
C ILE A 293 -7.83 -21.95 14.89
N GLU A 294 -7.71 -20.90 15.72
CA GLU A 294 -7.65 -21.03 17.19
C GLU A 294 -8.81 -21.88 17.73
N LEU A 295 -10.03 -21.62 17.26
CA LEU A 295 -11.22 -22.37 17.66
C LEU A 295 -11.21 -23.84 17.20
N LYS A 296 -10.74 -24.11 15.97
CA LYS A 296 -10.74 -25.47 15.40
C LYS A 296 -9.63 -26.36 15.97
N GLU A 297 -8.45 -25.78 16.14
CA GLU A 297 -7.26 -26.51 16.59
C GLU A 297 -7.09 -26.44 18.11
N ASN A 298 -7.96 -25.68 18.80
CA ASN A 298 -7.87 -25.42 20.24
C ASN A 298 -6.48 -24.89 20.64
N VAL A 299 -5.99 -23.92 19.86
CA VAL A 299 -4.72 -23.22 20.08
C VAL A 299 -4.96 -21.74 20.30
N GLU A 300 -3.98 -21.04 20.87
CA GLU A 300 -4.04 -19.58 21.01
C GLU A 300 -2.71 -18.97 20.57
N PHE A 301 -2.78 -18.03 19.62
CA PHE A 301 -1.62 -17.28 19.16
C PHE A 301 -1.31 -16.11 20.10
N VAL A 302 -0.03 -15.75 20.19
CA VAL A 302 0.40 -14.61 21.01
C VAL A 302 -0.13 -13.31 20.42
N ARG A 303 -0.62 -12.42 21.28
CA ARG A 303 -1.12 -11.09 20.92
C ARG A 303 -0.21 -10.02 21.51
N VAL A 304 0.17 -9.03 20.70
CA VAL A 304 0.97 -7.88 21.14
C VAL A 304 0.31 -6.60 20.62
N GLY A 305 -0.28 -5.83 21.54
CA GLY A 305 -1.03 -4.62 21.19
C GLY A 305 -2.17 -4.90 20.20
N THR A 306 -2.09 -4.31 19.01
CA THR A 306 -3.08 -4.46 17.93
C THR A 306 -2.80 -5.62 16.97
N THR A 307 -1.77 -6.43 17.25
CA THR A 307 -1.25 -7.46 16.34
C THR A 307 -1.37 -8.88 16.90
N ILE A 308 -1.53 -9.85 16.00
CA ILE A 308 -1.54 -11.29 16.29
C ILE A 308 -0.28 -11.93 15.69
N GLY A 309 0.54 -12.55 16.54
CA GLY A 309 1.78 -13.22 16.18
C GLY A 309 1.53 -14.64 15.71
N TRP A 310 1.34 -14.84 14.41
CA TRP A 310 1.11 -16.15 13.80
C TRP A 310 2.29 -17.14 13.93
N TRP A 311 3.47 -16.64 14.32
CA TRP A 311 4.70 -17.43 14.52
C TRP A 311 4.89 -17.90 15.97
N GLN A 312 3.96 -17.61 16.87
CA GLN A 312 4.02 -17.99 18.28
C GLN A 312 2.68 -18.47 18.79
N THR A 313 2.64 -19.73 19.24
CA THR A 313 1.57 -20.28 20.06
C THR A 313 1.91 -20.11 21.53
N LYS A 314 0.90 -19.92 22.41
CA LYS A 314 1.13 -19.93 23.87
C LYS A 314 1.66 -21.27 24.37
N ASP A 315 1.33 -22.34 23.66
CA ASP A 315 1.95 -23.65 23.82
C ASP A 315 3.07 -23.82 22.79
N GLN A 316 4.32 -23.65 23.22
CA GLN A 316 5.50 -23.71 22.35
C GLN A 316 5.76 -25.11 21.75
N SER A 317 4.99 -26.15 22.16
CA SER A 317 5.15 -27.51 21.64
C SER A 317 4.45 -27.79 20.30
N LEU A 318 3.67 -26.83 19.79
CA LEU A 318 2.78 -26.99 18.63
C LEU A 318 3.31 -26.37 17.32
N LEU A 319 4.52 -25.82 17.32
CA LEU A 319 5.19 -25.23 16.15
C LEU A 319 6.55 -25.87 15.89
#